data_AF-A0AAW1T4F1-F1
#
_entry.id   AF-A0AAW1T4F1-F1
#
_cell.length_a   1.000
_cell.length_b   1.000
_cell.length_c   1.000
_cell.angle_alpha   90.00
_cell.angle_beta   90.00
_cell.angle_gamma   90.00
#
_symmetry.space_group_name_H-M   'P 1'
#
loop_
_entity.id
_entity.type
_entity.pdbx_description
1 polymer ?
#
loop_
_entity_poly.entity_id
_entity_poly.type
_entity_poly.pdbx_seq_one_letter_code
_entity_poly.pdbx_strand_id
1 'polypeptide(L)'
;MNPQRLGTTEKGNLVDLDLREKLCKIGYSPELAAEALRLTENGADRALDMLSNPDASDALQLGLMERQERREERRKRARLARAEQHGDMQSHQQVNAAGVASGATSAEPASAAAATAGPSEVAEMDPLDDQEDFQEESLDPDDLVPETRDVEAEDELIQGVSRDPLAAYDVHVSEEGQAIQEYLDKIASMQGICDA
;
A
#
# COMPACT_ATOMS: atom_id res chain seq x y z
N MET A 1 15.64 2.20 15.27
CA MET A 1 14.28 1.94 14.74
C MET A 1 13.30 1.92 15.92
N ASN A 2 12.14 2.58 15.83
CA ASN A 2 11.20 2.65 16.96
C ASN A 2 10.41 1.34 17.11
N PRO A 3 10.42 0.67 18.29
CA PRO A 3 9.75 -0.61 18.51
C PRO A 3 8.22 -0.51 18.40
N GLN A 4 7.66 0.69 18.60
CA GLN A 4 6.22 0.95 18.47
C GLN A 4 5.67 0.78 17.05
N ARG A 5 6.51 0.77 16.01
CA ARG A 5 6.06 0.60 14.63
C ARG A 5 5.72 -0.84 14.27
N LEU A 6 6.25 -1.81 15.02
CA LEU A 6 6.10 -3.24 14.74
C LEU A 6 4.78 -3.82 15.28
N GLY A 7 4.04 -3.04 16.09
CA GLY A 7 2.79 -3.48 16.70
C GLY A 7 3.01 -4.38 17.93
N THR A 8 1.89 -4.76 18.54
CA THR A 8 1.83 -5.67 19.68
C THR A 8 1.34 -7.04 19.22
N THR A 9 1.87 -8.10 19.82
CA THR A 9 1.35 -9.47 19.71
C THR A 9 -0.06 -9.56 20.31
N GLU A 10 -0.77 -10.67 20.06
CA GLU A 10 -2.08 -10.95 20.65
C GLU A 10 -2.06 -10.96 22.19
N LYS A 11 -0.92 -11.34 22.77
CA LYS A 11 -0.65 -11.28 24.22
C LYS A 11 -0.30 -9.88 24.73
N GLY A 12 -0.28 -8.86 23.87
CA GLY A 12 0.08 -7.49 24.22
C GLY A 12 1.58 -7.24 24.37
N ASN A 13 2.42 -8.26 24.19
CA ASN A 13 3.87 -8.09 24.19
C ASN A 13 4.33 -7.37 22.92
N LEU A 14 5.38 -6.54 23.04
CA LEU A 14 6.02 -5.95 21.87
C LEU A 14 6.75 -7.02 21.06
N VAL A 15 6.83 -6.79 19.75
CA VAL A 15 7.61 -7.65 18.84
C VAL A 15 9.10 -7.57 19.20
N ASP A 16 9.73 -8.74 19.34
CA ASP A 16 11.16 -8.84 19.66
C ASP A 16 12.02 -8.39 18.46
N LEU A 17 12.86 -7.38 18.70
CA LEU A 17 13.73 -6.80 17.68
C LEU A 17 14.89 -7.74 17.30
N ASP A 18 15.39 -8.51 18.26
CA ASP A 18 16.53 -9.40 18.05
C ASP A 18 16.12 -10.58 17.16
N LEU A 19 14.94 -11.14 17.40
CA LEU A 19 14.37 -12.20 16.56
C LEU A 19 14.05 -11.71 15.16
N ARG A 20 13.52 -10.49 15.04
CA ARG A 20 13.27 -9.88 13.73
C ARG A 20 14.56 -9.66 12.95
N GLU A 21 15.64 -9.22 13.61
CA GLU A 21 16.93 -9.04 12.95
C GLU A 21 17.50 -10.38 12.45
N LYS A 22 17.32 -11.47 13.22
CA LYS A 22 17.69 -12.82 12.76
C LYS A 22 16.93 -13.21 11.49
N LEU A 23 15.62 -12.98 11.44
CA LEU A 23 14.82 -13.24 10.23
C LEU A 23 15.23 -12.34 9.05
N CYS A 24 15.61 -11.09 9.33
CA CYS A 24 16.13 -10.18 8.31
C CYS A 24 17.48 -10.63 7.74
N LYS A 25 18.35 -11.22 8.57
CA LYS A 25 19.63 -11.82 8.12
C LYS A 25 19.43 -13.02 7.21
N ILE A 26 18.32 -13.74 7.36
CA ILE A 26 17.94 -14.87 6.50
C ILE A 26 17.41 -14.36 5.14
N GLY A 27 16.98 -13.10 5.05
CA GLY A 27 16.56 -12.44 3.81
C GLY A 27 15.10 -11.97 3.82
N TYR A 28 14.36 -12.19 4.90
CA TYR A 28 12.97 -11.73 5.00
C TYR A 28 12.87 -10.22 5.25
N SER A 29 11.82 -9.59 4.70
CA SER A 29 11.62 -8.16 4.89
C SER A 29 11.32 -7.83 6.36
N PRO A 30 11.74 -6.66 6.87
CA PRO A 30 11.60 -6.32 8.29
C PRO A 30 10.14 -6.15 8.72
N GLU A 31 9.23 -5.87 7.80
CA GLU A 31 7.80 -5.71 8.08
C GLU A 31 7.10 -7.07 8.11
N LEU A 32 7.40 -7.92 7.13
CA LEU A 32 6.88 -9.28 7.05
C LEU A 32 7.36 -10.13 8.24
N ALA A 33 8.65 -10.04 8.58
CA ALA A 33 9.21 -10.70 9.75
C ALA A 33 8.57 -10.21 11.06
N ALA A 34 8.30 -8.91 11.18
CA ALA A 34 7.63 -8.36 12.37
C ALA A 34 6.19 -8.86 12.49
N GLU A 35 5.49 -9.02 11.37
CA GLU A 35 4.13 -9.53 11.38
C GLU A 35 4.05 -11.02 11.70
N ALA A 36 4.94 -11.84 11.11
CA ALA A 36 5.02 -13.26 11.44
C ALA A 36 5.30 -13.46 12.94
N LEU A 37 6.20 -12.66 13.53
CA LEU A 37 6.45 -12.66 14.97
C LEU A 37 5.26 -12.15 15.80
N ARG A 38 4.44 -11.24 15.25
CA ARG A 38 3.24 -10.74 15.91
C ARG A 38 2.18 -11.83 16.10
N LEU A 39 1.98 -12.67 15.08
CA LEU A 39 1.01 -13.75 15.06
C LEU A 39 1.48 -14.98 15.84
N THR A 40 2.79 -15.24 15.83
CA THR A 40 3.39 -16.39 16.51
C THR A 40 3.89 -16.09 17.92
N GLU A 41 3.49 -14.93 18.46
CA GLU A 41 3.80 -14.50 19.83
C GLU A 41 5.30 -14.44 20.14
N ASN A 42 6.11 -13.93 19.22
CA ASN A 42 7.58 -13.91 19.27
C ASN A 42 8.24 -15.30 19.22
N GLY A 43 7.57 -16.31 18.66
CA GLY A 43 8.19 -17.62 18.39
C GLY A 43 8.98 -17.60 17.08
N ALA A 44 10.32 -17.57 17.14
CA ALA A 44 11.16 -17.50 15.93
C ALA A 44 10.96 -18.69 14.97
N ASP A 45 10.90 -19.90 15.51
CA ASP A 45 10.77 -21.12 14.69
C ASP A 45 9.39 -21.17 14.01
N ARG A 46 8.32 -20.87 14.75
CA ARG A 46 6.97 -20.79 14.21
C ARG A 46 6.81 -19.67 13.19
N ALA A 47 7.43 -18.52 13.43
CA ALA A 47 7.43 -17.42 12.46
C ALA A 47 8.13 -17.86 11.17
N LEU A 48 9.23 -18.59 11.27
CA LEU A 48 9.95 -19.12 10.12
C LEU A 48 9.13 -20.17 9.37
N ASP A 49 8.43 -21.07 10.08
CA ASP A 49 7.51 -22.03 9.47
C ASP A 49 6.40 -21.32 8.68
N MET A 50 5.79 -20.27 9.26
CA MET A 50 4.78 -19.46 8.55
C MET A 50 5.34 -18.74 7.33
N LEU A 51 6.56 -18.20 7.43
CA LEU A 51 7.22 -17.49 6.33
C LEU A 51 7.74 -18.44 5.24
N SER A 52 7.92 -19.73 5.56
CA SER A 52 8.38 -20.74 4.61
C SER A 52 7.23 -21.29 3.76
N ASN A 53 5.99 -21.17 4.23
CA ASN A 53 4.79 -21.57 3.50
C ASN A 53 4.34 -20.42 2.58
N PRO A 54 4.21 -20.63 1.26
CA PRO A 54 3.87 -19.57 0.31
C PRO A 54 2.48 -18.97 0.60
N ASP A 55 1.47 -19.82 0.81
CA ASP A 55 0.09 -19.38 1.07
C ASP A 55 -0.01 -18.50 2.32
N ALA A 56 0.72 -18.86 3.38
CA ALA A 56 0.75 -18.09 4.62
C ALA A 56 1.53 -16.77 4.43
N SER A 57 2.66 -16.80 3.72
CA SER A 57 3.43 -15.60 3.39
C SER A 57 2.59 -14.60 2.57
N ASP A 58 1.85 -15.09 1.58
CA ASP A 58 1.02 -14.25 0.71
C ASP A 58 -0.12 -13.59 1.49
N ALA A 59 -0.79 -14.34 2.36
CA ALA A 59 -1.82 -13.79 3.25
C ALA A 59 -1.27 -12.67 4.16
N LEU A 60 -0.06 -12.82 4.68
CA LEU A 60 0.61 -11.77 5.48
C LEU A 60 0.92 -10.53 4.63
N GLN A 61 1.46 -10.72 3.44
CA GLN A 61 1.79 -9.61 2.54
C GLN A 61 0.54 -8.82 2.15
N LEU A 62 -0.57 -9.50 1.85
CA LEU A 62 -1.85 -8.84 1.58
C LEU A 62 -2.33 -8.02 2.78
N GLY A 63 -2.28 -8.59 3.99
CA GLY A 63 -2.65 -7.88 5.22
C GLY A 63 -1.78 -6.67 5.51
N LEU A 64 -0.48 -6.72 5.16
CA LEU A 64 0.42 -5.58 5.25
C LEU A 64 0.08 -4.49 4.25
N MET A 65 -0.16 -4.85 2.98
CA MET A 65 -0.51 -3.90 1.93
C MET A 65 -1.78 -3.13 2.28
N GLU A 66 -2.84 -3.83 2.69
CA GLU A 66 -4.11 -3.22 3.10
C GLU A 66 -3.92 -2.26 4.29
N ARG A 67 -3.12 -2.68 5.28
CA ARG A 67 -2.83 -1.84 6.45
C ARG A 67 -1.99 -0.63 6.10
N GLN A 68 -1.03 -0.77 5.18
CA GLN A 68 -0.21 0.34 4.70
C GLN A 68 -1.07 1.36 3.97
N GLU A 69 -1.90 0.92 3.02
CA GLU A 69 -2.82 1.78 2.27
C GLU A 69 -3.73 2.56 3.23
N ARG A 70 -4.38 1.87 4.17
CA ARG A 70 -5.23 2.50 5.19
C ARG A 70 -4.46 3.54 6.02
N ARG A 71 -3.19 3.30 6.33
CA ARG A 71 -2.33 4.27 7.04
C ARG A 71 -2.00 5.47 6.16
N GLU A 72 -1.73 5.26 4.89
CA GLU A 72 -1.44 6.33 3.94
C GLU A 72 -2.64 7.23 3.69
N GLU A 73 -3.82 6.66 3.49
CA GLU A 73 -5.07 7.39 3.36
C GLU A 73 -5.34 8.25 4.60
N ARG A 74 -5.18 7.67 5.79
CA ARG A 74 -5.31 8.43 7.05
C ARG A 74 -4.31 9.58 7.12
N ARG A 75 -3.07 9.39 6.65
CA ARG A 75 -2.07 10.46 6.60
C ARG A 75 -2.42 11.53 5.56
N LYS A 76 -2.91 11.14 4.38
CA LYS A 76 -3.39 12.06 3.34
C LYS A 76 -4.56 12.90 3.87
N ARG A 77 -5.57 12.26 4.48
CA ARG A 77 -6.72 12.95 5.10
C ARG A 77 -6.29 13.91 6.21
N ALA A 78 -5.38 13.50 7.10
CA ALA A 78 -4.88 14.36 8.16
C ALA A 78 -4.10 15.58 7.61
N ARG A 79 -3.38 15.42 6.50
CA ARG A 79 -2.69 16.53 5.82
C ARG A 79 -3.68 17.52 5.21
N LEU A 80 -4.72 17.04 4.53
CA LEU A 80 -5.77 17.89 3.96
C LEU A 80 -6.51 18.67 5.05
N ALA A 81 -6.94 17.99 6.12
CA ALA A 81 -7.61 18.64 7.25
C ALA A 81 -6.74 19.73 7.92
N ARG A 82 -5.41 19.50 8.01
CA ARG A 82 -4.48 20.51 8.54
C ARG A 82 -4.29 21.70 7.59
N ALA A 83 -4.32 21.47 6.28
CA ALA A 83 -4.25 22.54 5.28
C ALA A 83 -5.51 23.41 5.28
N GLU A 84 -6.69 22.80 5.41
CA GLU A 84 -7.98 23.51 5.53
C GLU A 84 -8.02 24.41 6.78
N GLN A 85 -7.56 23.91 7.93
CA GLN A 85 -7.48 24.71 9.17
C GLN A 85 -6.51 25.90 9.06
N HIS A 86 -5.46 25.81 8.23
CA HIS A 86 -4.52 26.92 8.02
C HIS A 86 -4.94 27.87 6.88
N GLY A 87 -5.68 27.38 5.88
CA GLY A 87 -6.21 28.19 4.78
C GLY A 87 -7.25 29.21 5.21
N ASP A 88 -8.01 28.91 6.27
CA ASP A 88 -9.06 29.81 6.78
C ASP A 88 -8.51 31.00 7.59
N MET A 89 -7.22 31.00 7.96
CA MET A 89 -6.59 32.10 8.69
C MET A 89 -5.88 33.12 7.79
N GLN A 90 -5.72 32.83 6.48
CA GLN A 90 -5.17 33.77 5.49
C GLN A 90 -6.25 34.58 4.75
N SER A 91 -7.52 34.17 4.79
CA SER A 91 -8.65 34.88 4.16
C SER A 91 -9.10 36.14 4.93
N HIS A 92 -8.71 36.31 6.19
CA HIS A 92 -9.08 37.47 7.01
C HIS A 92 -8.03 38.59 7.07
N GLN A 93 -6.85 38.42 6.46
CA GLN A 93 -5.77 39.41 6.52
C GLN A 93 -5.42 39.99 5.15
N GLN A 94 -6.43 40.27 4.31
CA GLN A 94 -6.22 41.00 3.06
C GLN A 94 -7.44 41.85 2.63
N VAL A 95 -7.94 42.71 3.53
CA VAL A 95 -8.89 43.78 3.15
C VAL A 95 -8.56 45.09 3.86
N ASN A 96 -7.33 45.60 3.74
CA ASN A 96 -7.00 46.97 4.19
C ASN A 96 -5.82 47.55 3.38
N ALA A 97 -5.99 47.77 2.08
CA ALA A 97 -5.17 48.72 1.31
C ALA A 97 -5.75 48.93 -0.10
N ALA A 98 -6.67 49.91 -0.25
CA ALA A 98 -6.74 50.86 -1.38
C ALA A 98 -8.08 51.63 -1.38
N GLY A 99 -8.04 52.95 -1.16
CA GLY A 99 -9.03 53.86 -1.79
C GLY A 99 -8.86 53.80 -3.31
N VAL A 100 -9.82 54.17 -4.16
CA VAL A 100 -10.69 55.36 -4.14
C VAL A 100 -11.87 55.15 -5.12
N ALA A 101 -13.02 55.74 -4.78
CA ALA A 101 -14.06 56.31 -5.67
C ALA A 101 -15.10 55.44 -6.43
N SER A 102 -16.35 55.64 -5.98
CA SER A 102 -17.57 55.94 -6.76
C SER A 102 -18.51 54.83 -7.22
N GLY A 103 -19.76 54.90 -6.74
CA GLY A 103 -20.96 54.64 -7.55
C GLY A 103 -22.05 53.80 -6.88
N ALA A 104 -23.09 54.49 -6.38
CA ALA A 104 -24.42 54.05 -5.93
C ALA A 104 -24.95 52.68 -6.47
N THR A 105 -25.66 51.87 -5.67
CA THR A 105 -27.09 52.08 -5.36
C THR A 105 -27.60 51.19 -4.23
N SER A 106 -28.67 51.68 -3.61
CA SER A 106 -29.45 51.28 -2.43
C SER A 106 -29.90 49.81 -2.33
N ALA A 107 -29.93 49.26 -1.10
CA ALA A 107 -31.17 48.93 -0.35
C ALA A 107 -30.91 47.88 0.75
N GLU A 108 -31.06 48.29 2.00
CA GLU A 108 -31.38 47.46 3.19
C GLU A 108 -32.89 47.65 3.48
N PRO A 109 -33.62 46.75 4.20
CA PRO A 109 -33.24 46.40 5.58
C PRO A 109 -33.61 45.01 6.16
N ALA A 110 -32.80 44.64 7.16
CA ALA A 110 -33.14 44.07 8.47
C ALA A 110 -33.92 42.73 8.61
N SER A 111 -33.31 41.79 9.33
CA SER A 111 -33.87 41.29 10.61
C SER A 111 -32.90 40.37 11.38
N ALA A 112 -32.60 40.81 12.62
CA ALA A 112 -32.42 40.07 13.88
C ALA A 112 -31.49 38.84 13.99
N ALA A 113 -30.43 39.04 14.79
CA ALA A 113 -29.70 38.03 15.54
C ALA A 113 -30.48 37.56 16.79
N ALA A 114 -30.30 36.30 17.21
CA ALA A 114 -29.71 35.97 18.53
C ALA A 114 -29.77 34.46 18.85
N ALA A 115 -28.69 34.03 19.52
CA ALA A 115 -28.31 32.70 19.97
C ALA A 115 -29.31 31.94 20.87
N THR A 116 -29.10 30.61 20.97
CA THR A 116 -29.11 29.79 22.22
C THR A 116 -28.67 28.36 21.85
N ALA A 117 -27.50 27.90 22.31
CA ALA A 117 -27.29 27.07 23.51
C ALA A 117 -27.86 25.63 23.39
N GLY A 118 -26.99 24.62 23.46
CA GLY A 118 -27.33 23.18 23.43
C GLY A 118 -28.14 22.69 24.65
N PRO A 119 -28.42 21.37 24.78
CA PRO A 119 -27.35 20.41 25.11
C PRO A 119 -27.46 19.01 24.47
N SER A 120 -26.40 18.25 24.72
CA SER A 120 -26.16 16.81 24.62
C SER A 120 -27.35 15.88 24.88
N GLU A 121 -27.48 14.79 24.10
CA GLU A 121 -27.93 13.47 24.63
C GLU A 121 -27.36 12.29 23.81
N VAL A 122 -26.69 11.41 24.56
CA VAL A 122 -26.33 9.97 24.43
C VAL A 122 -26.88 9.21 23.20
N ALA A 123 -26.05 8.55 22.39
CA ALA A 123 -25.32 7.30 22.66
C ALA A 123 -26.23 6.11 23.00
N GLU A 124 -26.84 5.51 21.97
CA GLU A 124 -27.23 4.10 21.96
C GLU A 124 -26.69 3.47 20.67
N MET A 125 -25.51 2.85 20.75
CA MET A 125 -25.13 1.77 19.82
C MET A 125 -25.52 0.48 20.51
N ASP A 126 -26.58 -0.15 20.02
CA ASP A 126 -26.92 -1.52 20.33
C ASP A 126 -25.93 -2.45 19.62
N PRO A 127 -25.28 -3.43 20.31
CA PRO A 127 -24.33 -4.34 19.69
C PRO A 127 -24.94 -5.74 19.58
N LEU A 128 -25.52 -6.10 18.44
CA LEU A 128 -25.93 -7.49 18.21
C LEU A 128 -25.71 -7.93 16.74
N ASP A 129 -24.79 -8.89 16.61
CA ASP A 129 -24.71 -9.94 15.58
C ASP A 129 -24.66 -9.52 14.10
N ASP A 130 -23.46 -9.16 13.64
CA ASP A 130 -23.05 -9.46 12.26
C ASP A 130 -22.49 -10.90 12.23
N GLN A 131 -23.39 -11.88 12.12
CA GLN A 131 -23.03 -13.12 11.46
C GLN A 131 -22.92 -12.80 9.98
N GLU A 132 -21.71 -12.62 9.47
CA GLU A 132 -21.47 -12.65 8.03
C GLU A 132 -21.84 -14.05 7.54
N ASP A 133 -23.07 -14.14 7.05
CA ASP A 133 -23.56 -15.18 6.17
C ASP A 133 -22.66 -15.15 4.92
N PHE A 134 -21.61 -15.96 4.92
CA PHE A 134 -20.91 -16.35 3.70
C PHE A 134 -21.91 -17.13 2.86
N GLN A 135 -22.80 -16.40 2.17
CA GLN A 135 -23.46 -16.92 0.98
C GLN A 135 -22.34 -17.10 -0.04
N GLU A 136 -21.79 -18.30 -0.02
CA GLU A 136 -21.13 -18.92 -1.15
C GLU A 136 -22.16 -18.83 -2.28
N GLU A 137 -22.07 -17.76 -3.07
CA GLU A 137 -22.85 -17.56 -4.27
C GLU A 137 -22.45 -18.71 -5.19
N SER A 138 -23.18 -19.82 -5.06
CA SER A 138 -23.06 -20.99 -5.89
C SER A 138 -23.40 -20.53 -7.30
N LEU A 139 -22.36 -20.17 -8.05
CA LEU A 139 -22.46 -19.90 -9.48
C LEU A 139 -23.15 -21.12 -10.10
N ASP A 140 -24.40 -20.92 -10.52
CA ASP A 140 -25.18 -21.95 -11.19
C ASP A 140 -24.35 -22.43 -12.39
N PRO A 141 -24.11 -23.74 -12.56
CA PRO A 141 -23.34 -24.26 -13.69
C PRO A 141 -24.00 -23.99 -15.04
N ASP A 142 -25.26 -23.55 -15.04
CA ASP A 142 -26.01 -23.10 -16.22
C ASP A 142 -25.74 -21.62 -16.58
N ASP A 143 -25.14 -20.81 -15.70
CA ASP A 143 -24.69 -19.43 -15.97
C ASP A 143 -23.27 -19.39 -16.57
N LEU A 144 -22.61 -20.55 -16.68
CA LEU A 144 -21.41 -20.74 -17.49
C LEU A 144 -21.80 -20.71 -18.97
N VAL A 145 -22.00 -19.51 -19.50
CA VAL A 145 -22.04 -19.31 -20.95
C VAL A 145 -20.76 -19.92 -21.51
N PRO A 146 -20.83 -20.91 -22.43
CA PRO A 146 -19.63 -21.41 -23.08
C PRO A 146 -19.04 -20.23 -23.84
N GLU A 147 -17.96 -19.65 -23.30
CA GLU A 147 -17.24 -18.56 -23.94
C GLU A 147 -16.75 -19.07 -25.29
N THR A 148 -17.49 -18.75 -26.34
CA THR A 148 -17.03 -18.93 -27.71
C THR A 148 -15.85 -18.01 -27.87
N ARG A 149 -14.70 -18.54 -28.27
CA ARG A 149 -13.51 -17.76 -28.56
C ARG A 149 -13.85 -16.62 -29.52
N ASP A 150 -13.73 -15.40 -29.04
CA ASP A 150 -13.97 -14.21 -29.84
C ASP A 150 -12.73 -13.95 -30.69
N VAL A 151 -12.80 -14.35 -31.95
CA VAL A 151 -11.71 -14.19 -32.92
C VAL A 151 -11.37 -12.72 -33.13
N GLU A 152 -12.36 -11.82 -33.05
CA GLU A 152 -12.12 -10.38 -33.21
C GLU A 152 -11.33 -9.84 -32.01
N ALA A 153 -11.68 -10.24 -30.78
CA ALA A 153 -10.91 -9.87 -29.59
C ALA A 153 -9.50 -10.48 -29.58
N GLU A 154 -9.33 -11.71 -30.09
CA GLU A 154 -8.01 -12.35 -30.21
C GLU A 154 -7.09 -11.59 -31.17
N ASP A 155 -7.61 -11.13 -32.31
CA ASP A 155 -6.85 -10.35 -33.30
C ASP A 155 -6.41 -8.98 -32.72
N GLU A 156 -7.27 -8.33 -31.93
CA GLU A 156 -6.93 -7.09 -31.22
C GLU A 156 -5.78 -7.30 -30.21
N LEU A 157 -5.81 -8.40 -29.45
CA LEU A 157 -4.76 -8.74 -28.50
C LEU A 157 -3.41 -9.03 -29.18
N ILE A 158 -3.41 -9.66 -30.36
CA ILE A 158 -2.19 -10.05 -31.07
C ILE A 158 -1.56 -8.85 -31.81
N GLN A 159 -2.35 -7.85 -32.23
CA GLN A 159 -1.86 -6.75 -33.06
C GLN A 159 -0.73 -5.93 -32.42
N GLY A 160 -0.67 -5.86 -31.09
CA GLY A 160 0.37 -5.14 -30.34
C GLY A 160 1.55 -6.00 -29.87
N VAL A 161 1.47 -7.33 -30.01
CA VAL A 161 2.50 -8.25 -29.51
C VAL A 161 3.52 -8.51 -30.62
N SER A 162 4.80 -8.25 -30.33
CA SER A 162 5.88 -8.63 -31.24
C SER A 162 5.85 -10.13 -31.50
N ARG A 163 6.00 -10.53 -32.77
CA ARG A 163 6.13 -11.96 -33.15
C ARG A 163 7.44 -12.59 -32.66
N ASP A 164 8.44 -11.76 -32.39
CA ASP A 164 9.70 -12.22 -31.83
C ASP A 164 9.57 -12.32 -30.30
N PRO A 165 9.57 -13.53 -29.73
CA PRO A 165 9.47 -13.72 -28.28
C PRO A 165 10.66 -13.10 -27.53
N LEU A 166 11.80 -12.90 -28.19
CA LEU A 166 12.99 -12.30 -27.59
C LEU A 166 12.91 -10.76 -27.56
N ALA A 167 12.10 -10.15 -28.42
CA ALA A 167 11.98 -8.69 -28.48
C ALA A 167 11.30 -8.07 -27.25
N ALA A 168 10.57 -8.86 -26.46
CA ALA A 168 10.00 -8.44 -25.18
C ALA A 168 11.08 -8.29 -24.09
N TYR A 169 12.24 -8.91 -24.30
CA TYR A 169 13.36 -8.87 -23.39
C TYR A 169 14.41 -7.91 -23.93
N ASP A 170 14.84 -6.97 -23.09
CA ASP A 170 15.95 -6.04 -23.37
C ASP A 170 17.29 -6.77 -23.25
N VAL A 171 17.47 -7.82 -24.07
CA VAL A 171 18.65 -8.69 -24.04
C VAL A 171 19.27 -8.71 -25.43
N HIS A 172 20.42 -8.08 -25.55
CA HIS A 172 21.22 -8.09 -26.77
C HIS A 172 22.21 -9.26 -26.73
N VAL A 173 21.82 -10.40 -27.33
CA VAL A 173 22.63 -11.64 -27.35
C VAL A 173 24.10 -11.40 -27.77
N SER A 174 24.33 -10.46 -28.69
CA SER A 174 25.68 -10.09 -29.14
C SER A 174 26.50 -9.35 -28.08
N GLU A 175 25.88 -8.46 -27.30
CA GLU A 175 26.54 -7.67 -26.25
C GLU A 175 26.81 -8.54 -25.02
N GLU A 176 25.82 -9.36 -24.63
CA GLU A 176 25.97 -10.34 -23.56
C GLU A 176 27.08 -11.36 -23.89
N GLY A 177 27.18 -11.79 -25.15
CA GLY A 177 28.28 -12.65 -25.61
C GLY A 177 29.66 -12.01 -25.42
N GLN A 178 29.78 -10.69 -25.62
CA GLN A 178 31.02 -9.96 -25.37
C GLN A 178 31.33 -9.84 -23.87
N ALA A 179 30.32 -9.55 -23.06
CA ALA A 179 30.47 -9.48 -21.60
C ALA A 179 30.94 -10.83 -21.01
N ILE A 180 30.38 -11.94 -21.50
CA ILE A 180 30.82 -13.28 -21.12
C ILE A 180 32.28 -13.52 -21.52
N GLN A 181 32.67 -13.14 -22.74
CA GLN A 181 34.05 -13.31 -23.20
C GLN A 181 35.05 -12.51 -22.35
N GLU A 182 34.75 -11.25 -22.04
CA GLU A 182 35.59 -10.43 -21.15
C GLU A 182 35.72 -11.06 -19.76
N TYR A 183 34.62 -11.59 -19.21
CA TYR A 183 34.64 -12.27 -17.93
C TYR A 183 35.50 -13.55 -17.96
N LEU A 184 35.41 -14.34 -19.02
CA LEU A 184 36.23 -15.54 -19.21
C LEU A 184 37.72 -15.17 -19.33
N ASP A 185 38.06 -14.12 -20.06
CA ASP A 185 39.44 -13.63 -20.19
C ASP A 185 39.98 -13.15 -18.83
N LYS A 186 39.13 -12.49 -18.03
CA LYS A 186 39.48 -12.05 -16.66
C LYS A 186 39.72 -13.23 -15.73
N ILE A 187 38.90 -14.28 -15.79
CA ILE A 187 39.13 -15.52 -15.03
C ILE A 187 40.42 -16.19 -15.48
N ALA A 188 40.65 -16.32 -16.79
CA ALA A 188 41.85 -16.95 -17.32
C ALA A 188 43.12 -16.21 -16.90
N SER A 189 43.08 -14.88 -16.90
CA SER A 189 44.16 -14.03 -16.36
C SER A 189 44.37 -14.26 -14.87
N MET A 190 43.31 -14.33 -14.07
CA MET A 190 43.40 -14.61 -12.64
C MET A 190 43.93 -16.02 -12.34
N GLN A 191 43.61 -17.01 -13.17
CA GLN A 191 44.09 -18.39 -13.02
C GLN A 191 45.55 -18.52 -13.45
N GLY A 192 45.97 -17.86 -14.53
CA GLY A 192 47.37 -17.82 -14.97
C GLY A 192 48.33 -17.12 -13.99
N ILE A 193 47.81 -16.28 -13.08
CA ILE A 193 48.58 -15.65 -12.00
C ILE A 193 48.81 -16.61 -10.80
N CYS A 194 48.02 -17.68 -10.67
CA CYS A 194 48.14 -18.65 -9.58
C CYS A 194 49.04 -19.85 -9.90
N ASP A 195 49.42 -20.04 -11.17
CA ASP A 195 50.26 -21.16 -11.64
C ASP A 195 51.74 -20.76 -11.89
N ALA A 196 52.16 -19.55 -11.48
CA ALA A 196 53.54 -19.05 -11.53
C ALA A 196 54.10 -18.78 -10.13
#